data_AF-B9T870-F1
#
_entry.id   AF-B9T870-F1
#
_cell.length_a   1.000
_cell.length_b   1.000
_cell.length_c   1.000
_cell.angle_alpha   90.00
_cell.angle_beta   90.00
_cell.angle_gamma   90.00
#
_symmetry.space_group_name_H-M   'P 1'
#
loop_
_entity.id
_entity.type
_entity.pdbx_description
1 polymer ?
#
loop_
_entity_poly.entity_id
_entity_poly.type
_entity_poly.pdbx_seq_one_letter_code
_entity_poly.pdbx_strand_id
1 'polypeptide(L)'
;MDMFTAGSETSAMTVEWAMAEVMRKPVVLKKAQEEVRQKLGTKGGIHEEGLQELNYLKLVIKETLRLHPPLPLLLPRECRKSCVIGGYDIPTKSRLMVNVWAIGRDPNYWIDPEKFFPERFLDSAIDYKGNNFEFLPFGAGRRMCPGVSFGIADVEFPLAMLLYHFDWTLPSGKKPEDLDMTECLGGGARKKEDLCLIPTPWHPPSVN
;
A
#
# COMPACT_ATOMS: atom_id res chain seq x y z
N MET A 1 -12.22 18.54 -8.93
CA MET A 1 -11.21 18.75 -7.86
C MET A 1 -11.03 17.48 -7.04
N ASP A 2 -12.12 16.92 -6.51
CA ASP A 2 -12.10 15.71 -5.66
C ASP A 2 -11.34 14.50 -6.22
N MET A 3 -11.53 14.16 -7.50
CA MET A 3 -10.83 13.02 -8.12
C MET A 3 -9.31 13.22 -8.18
N PHE A 4 -8.87 14.44 -8.53
CA PHE A 4 -7.46 14.75 -8.70
C PHE A 4 -6.72 14.71 -7.36
N THR A 5 -7.31 15.31 -6.31
CA THR A 5 -6.70 15.30 -4.98
C THR A 5 -6.70 13.90 -4.38
N ALA A 6 -7.83 13.19 -4.43
CA ALA A 6 -7.94 11.84 -3.87
C ALA A 6 -7.04 10.83 -4.57
N GLY A 7 -6.94 10.88 -5.91
CA GLY A 7 -6.13 9.95 -6.69
C GLY A 7 -4.62 10.21 -6.59
N SER A 8 -4.21 11.47 -6.49
CA SER A 8 -2.78 11.82 -6.45
C SER A 8 -2.15 11.56 -5.08
N GLU A 9 -2.74 12.10 -4.01
CA GLU A 9 -2.09 12.11 -2.69
C GLU A 9 -2.06 10.71 -2.06
N THR A 10 -3.15 9.95 -2.17
CA THR A 10 -3.23 8.61 -1.56
C THR A 10 -2.29 7.60 -2.24
N SER A 11 -2.18 7.66 -3.57
CA SER A 11 -1.28 6.80 -4.34
C SER A 11 0.18 7.13 -4.06
N ALA A 12 0.55 8.43 -4.04
CA ALA A 12 1.90 8.87 -3.71
C ALA A 12 2.35 8.42 -2.31
N MET A 13 1.48 8.56 -1.31
CA MET A 13 1.75 8.06 0.05
C MET A 13 1.97 6.54 0.07
N THR A 14 1.16 5.80 -0.69
CA THR A 14 1.29 4.33 -0.77
C THR A 14 2.62 3.93 -1.40
N VAL A 15 3.04 4.60 -2.49
CA VAL A 15 4.34 4.35 -3.13
C VAL A 15 5.48 4.67 -2.17
N GLU A 16 5.42 5.78 -1.44
CA GLU A 16 6.44 6.16 -0.47
C GLU A 16 6.56 5.12 0.66
N TRP A 17 5.44 4.68 1.24
CA TRP A 17 5.45 3.63 2.27
C TRP A 17 5.95 2.29 1.75
N ALA A 18 5.55 1.90 0.54
CA ALA A 18 6.03 0.68 -0.08
C ALA A 18 7.56 0.73 -0.22
N MET A 19 8.10 1.84 -0.75
CA MET A 19 9.54 2.05 -0.85
C MET A 19 10.23 2.02 0.52
N ALA A 20 9.66 2.67 1.54
CA ALA A 20 10.22 2.67 2.88
C ALA A 20 10.29 1.25 3.47
N GLU A 21 9.21 0.48 3.36
CA GLU A 21 9.13 -0.88 3.90
C GLU A 21 10.07 -1.85 3.18
N VAL A 22 10.14 -1.82 1.84
CA VAL A 22 11.08 -2.69 1.12
C VAL A 22 12.54 -2.30 1.40
N MET A 23 12.85 -1.01 1.58
CA MET A 23 14.20 -0.57 1.97
C MET A 23 14.58 -1.04 3.39
N ARG A 24 13.61 -1.22 4.29
CA ARG A 24 13.84 -1.86 5.61
C ARG A 24 14.02 -3.37 5.53
N LYS A 25 13.65 -4.00 4.41
CA LYS A 25 13.61 -5.45 4.22
C LYS A 25 14.35 -5.86 2.93
N PRO A 26 15.70 -5.96 2.97
CA PRO A 26 16.51 -6.27 1.78
C PRO A 26 16.05 -7.52 1.00
N VAL A 27 15.54 -8.54 1.70
CA VAL A 27 15.01 -9.77 1.07
C VAL A 27 13.76 -9.48 0.23
N VAL A 28 12.86 -8.62 0.72
CA VAL A 28 11.63 -8.24 -0.01
C VAL A 28 11.98 -7.34 -1.19
N LEU A 29 12.86 -6.35 -0.98
CA LEU A 29 13.35 -5.47 -2.06
C LEU A 29 13.95 -6.30 -3.20
N LYS A 30 14.85 -7.23 -2.87
CA LYS A 30 15.48 -8.11 -3.86
C LYS A 30 14.46 -8.91 -4.65
N LYS A 31 13.51 -9.58 -3.99
CA LYS A 31 12.45 -10.36 -4.66
C LYS A 31 11.59 -9.49 -5.59
N ALA A 32 11.21 -8.30 -5.15
CA ALA A 32 10.40 -7.38 -5.94
C ALA A 32 11.17 -6.86 -7.17
N GLN A 33 12.45 -6.48 -7.00
CA GLN A 33 13.30 -6.07 -8.13
C GLN A 33 13.53 -7.21 -9.12
N GLU A 34 13.79 -8.44 -8.63
CA GLU A 34 13.97 -9.63 -9.46
C GLU A 34 12.73 -9.92 -10.31
N GLU A 35 11.53 -9.94 -9.71
CA GLU A 35 10.28 -10.12 -10.43
C GLU A 35 10.09 -9.04 -11.51
N VAL A 36 10.17 -7.77 -11.11
CA VAL A 36 9.94 -6.64 -12.01
C VAL A 36 10.91 -6.65 -13.18
N ARG A 37 12.20 -6.88 -12.94
CA ARG A 37 13.23 -6.93 -13.99
C ARG A 37 13.06 -8.13 -14.91
N GLN A 38 12.69 -9.30 -14.37
CA GLN A 38 12.43 -10.49 -15.17
C GLN A 38 11.20 -10.31 -16.08
N LYS A 39 10.09 -9.79 -15.53
CA LYS A 39 8.82 -9.68 -16.26
C LYS A 39 8.79 -8.54 -17.27
N LEU A 40 9.39 -7.40 -16.93
CA LEU A 40 9.39 -6.23 -17.82
C LEU A 40 10.59 -6.21 -18.78
N GLY A 41 11.73 -6.79 -18.37
CA GLY A 41 12.95 -6.80 -19.20
C GLY A 41 12.87 -7.70 -20.43
N THR A 42 12.01 -8.73 -20.42
CA THR A 42 11.86 -9.69 -21.53
C THR A 42 11.25 -9.09 -22.80
N LYS A 43 10.57 -7.94 -22.71
CA LYS A 43 9.92 -7.29 -23.86
C LYS A 43 10.49 -5.91 -24.20
N GLY A 44 11.67 -5.57 -23.67
CA GLY A 44 12.36 -4.32 -24.01
C GLY A 44 11.70 -3.04 -23.47
N GLY A 45 10.84 -3.16 -22.45
CA GLY A 45 10.17 -2.01 -21.85
C GLY A 45 8.92 -2.37 -21.06
N ILE A 46 8.34 -1.35 -20.44
CA ILE A 46 7.17 -1.48 -19.56
C ILE A 46 5.90 -1.47 -20.42
N HIS A 47 5.07 -2.48 -20.23
CA HIS A 47 3.83 -2.69 -20.95
C HIS A 47 2.77 -3.21 -19.97
N GLU A 48 1.50 -2.94 -20.28
CA GLU A 48 0.38 -3.22 -19.38
C GLU A 48 0.27 -4.71 -19.02
N GLU A 49 0.51 -5.61 -19.99
CA GLU A 49 0.47 -7.05 -19.73
C GLU A 49 1.57 -7.46 -18.75
N GLY A 50 2.71 -6.81 -18.79
CA GLY A 50 3.84 -7.05 -17.89
C GLY A 50 3.51 -6.68 -16.46
N LEU A 51 2.78 -5.57 -16.24
CA LEU A 51 2.31 -5.15 -14.91
C LEU A 51 1.32 -6.17 -14.32
N GLN A 52 0.47 -6.77 -15.15
CA GLN A 52 -0.47 -7.78 -14.69
C GLN A 52 0.22 -9.02 -14.11
N GLU A 53 1.42 -9.34 -14.59
CA GLU A 53 2.22 -10.48 -14.14
C GLU A 53 3.06 -10.21 -12.88
N LEU A 54 3.08 -8.97 -12.35
CA LEU A 54 3.85 -8.60 -11.15
C LEU A 54 3.15 -9.04 -9.85
N ASN A 55 3.04 -10.36 -9.67
CA ASN A 55 2.29 -10.95 -8.58
C ASN A 55 2.88 -10.62 -7.21
N TYR A 56 4.20 -10.70 -7.04
CA TYR A 56 4.87 -10.37 -5.79
C TYR A 56 4.79 -8.88 -5.47
N LEU A 57 4.93 -8.00 -6.47
CA LEU A 57 4.72 -6.57 -6.29
C LEU A 57 3.30 -6.26 -5.78
N LYS A 58 2.29 -6.96 -6.30
CA LYS A 58 0.91 -6.86 -5.80
C LYS A 58 0.79 -7.29 -4.33
N LEU A 59 1.53 -8.30 -3.88
CA LEU A 59 1.58 -8.68 -2.46
C LEU A 59 2.22 -7.58 -1.60
N VAL A 60 3.31 -6.96 -2.08
CA VAL A 60 3.97 -5.82 -1.42
C VAL A 60 3.00 -4.65 -1.26
N ILE A 61 2.22 -4.33 -2.29
CA ILE A 61 1.22 -3.26 -2.25
C ILE A 61 0.10 -3.59 -1.26
N LYS A 62 -0.42 -4.83 -1.25
CA LYS A 62 -1.42 -5.27 -0.27
C LYS A 62 -0.92 -5.09 1.16
N GLU A 63 0.30 -5.55 1.44
CA GLU A 63 0.88 -5.44 2.78
C GLU A 63 1.18 -4.00 3.18
N THR A 64 1.59 -3.17 2.22
CA THR A 64 1.75 -1.73 2.43
C THR A 64 0.42 -1.09 2.80
N LEU A 65 -0.66 -1.39 2.07
CA LEU A 65 -1.99 -0.84 2.35
C LEU A 65 -2.60 -1.36 3.67
N ARG A 66 -2.23 -2.57 4.11
CA ARG A 66 -2.64 -3.13 5.41
C ARG A 66 -2.01 -2.34 6.56
N LEU A 67 -0.69 -2.12 6.49
CA LEU A 67 0.08 -1.45 7.54
C LEU A 67 -0.05 0.07 7.48
N HIS A 68 -0.08 0.66 6.28
CA HIS A 68 -0.07 2.11 6.10
C HIS A 68 -1.25 2.55 5.22
N PRO A 69 -2.50 2.31 5.64
CA PRO A 69 -3.66 2.76 4.89
C PRO A 69 -3.62 4.30 4.81
N PRO A 70 -3.66 4.91 3.60
CA PRO A 70 -3.55 6.37 3.47
C PRO A 70 -4.59 7.15 4.29
N LEU A 71 -5.76 6.55 4.51
CA LEU A 71 -6.84 7.06 5.37
C LEU A 71 -7.11 6.08 6.54
N PRO A 72 -6.37 6.16 7.67
CA PRO A 72 -6.48 5.23 8.80
C PRO A 72 -7.88 5.04 9.39
N LEU A 73 -8.71 6.10 9.34
CA LEU A 73 -10.08 6.11 9.88
C LEU A 73 -11.16 6.14 8.79
N LEU A 74 -10.76 5.98 7.52
CA LEU A 74 -11.56 6.23 6.33
C LEU A 74 -12.25 7.60 6.31
N LEU A 75 -13.05 7.86 5.27
CA LEU A 75 -13.94 9.02 5.26
C LEU A 75 -15.12 8.78 6.21
N PRO A 76 -15.47 9.77 7.06
CA PRO A 76 -16.58 9.63 8.00
C PRO A 76 -17.90 9.26 7.31
N ARG A 77 -18.66 8.40 7.97
CA ARG A 77 -20.04 8.07 7.58
C ARG A 77 -21.01 8.78 8.52
N GLU A 78 -22.24 8.95 8.06
CA GLU A 78 -23.32 9.50 8.89
C GLU A 78 -24.49 8.53 8.92
N CYS A 79 -25.00 8.27 10.14
CA CYS A 79 -26.15 7.42 10.36
C CYS A 79 -27.43 8.10 9.85
N ARG A 80 -28.10 7.51 8.84
CA ARG A 80 -29.30 8.12 8.21
C ARG A 80 -30.60 7.85 8.97
N LYS A 81 -30.63 6.80 9.79
CA LYS A 81 -31.77 6.38 10.59
C LYS A 81 -31.23 5.67 11.82
N SER A 82 -31.82 5.93 12.98
CA SER A 82 -31.39 5.29 14.23
C SER A 82 -31.41 3.78 14.08
N CYS A 83 -30.36 3.12 14.56
CA CYS A 83 -30.20 1.68 14.48
C CYS A 83 -29.42 1.14 15.69
N VAL A 84 -29.41 -0.18 15.85
CA VAL A 84 -28.61 -0.86 16.89
C VAL A 84 -27.44 -1.57 16.21
N ILE A 85 -26.22 -1.35 16.70
CA ILE A 85 -25.00 -2.03 16.24
C ILE A 85 -24.29 -2.61 17.46
N GLY A 86 -24.09 -3.93 17.49
CA GLY A 86 -23.40 -4.59 18.61
C GLY A 86 -24.06 -4.38 19.98
N GLY A 87 -25.39 -4.19 20.00
CA GLY A 87 -26.15 -3.88 21.22
C GLY A 87 -26.18 -2.39 21.61
N TYR A 88 -25.51 -1.51 20.86
CA TYR A 88 -25.50 -0.07 21.11
C TYR A 88 -26.50 0.66 20.21
N ASP A 89 -27.31 1.55 20.79
CA ASP A 89 -28.14 2.48 20.06
C ASP A 89 -27.28 3.55 19.38
N ILE A 90 -27.40 3.65 18.05
CA ILE A 90 -26.74 4.65 17.22
C ILE A 90 -27.80 5.62 16.70
N PRO A 91 -27.91 6.82 17.28
CA PRO A 91 -28.88 7.81 16.83
C PRO A 91 -28.67 8.26 15.39
N THR A 92 -29.75 8.72 14.75
CA THR A 92 -29.68 9.42 13.47
C THR A 92 -28.71 10.62 13.56
N LYS A 93 -27.98 10.90 12.47
CA LYS A 93 -26.89 11.90 12.36
C LYS A 93 -25.61 11.60 13.15
N SER A 94 -25.51 10.45 13.82
CA SER A 94 -24.25 10.04 14.43
C SER A 94 -23.14 9.89 13.37
N ARG A 95 -21.98 10.48 13.63
CA ARG A 95 -20.79 10.33 12.80
C ARG A 95 -20.08 9.03 13.17
N LEU A 96 -19.81 8.21 12.18
CA LEU A 96 -19.13 6.92 12.32
C LEU A 96 -17.77 6.98 11.61
N MET A 97 -16.74 6.48 12.28
CA MET A 97 -15.39 6.34 11.74
C MET A 97 -14.99 4.87 11.81
N VAL A 98 -14.37 4.36 10.75
CA VAL A 98 -13.96 2.94 10.67
C VAL A 98 -12.45 2.92 10.77
N ASN A 99 -11.93 2.42 11.88
CA ASN A 99 -10.49 2.39 12.15
C ASN A 99 -9.81 1.23 11.41
N VAL A 100 -9.58 1.40 10.11
CA VAL A 100 -8.93 0.39 9.27
C VAL A 100 -7.47 0.17 9.64
N TRP A 101 -6.81 1.18 10.23
CA TRP A 101 -5.46 1.03 10.78
C TRP A 101 -5.42 0.01 11.92
N ALA A 102 -6.39 0.07 12.84
CA ALA A 102 -6.50 -0.89 13.93
C ALA A 102 -6.92 -2.28 13.43
N ILE A 103 -7.89 -2.34 12.51
CA ILE A 103 -8.34 -3.60 11.89
C ILE A 103 -7.17 -4.30 11.19
N GLY A 104 -6.37 -3.55 10.42
CA GLY A 104 -5.19 -4.07 9.74
C GLY A 104 -4.13 -4.59 10.70
N ARG A 105 -4.16 -4.23 11.99
CA ARG A 105 -3.22 -4.64 13.04
C ARG A 105 -3.83 -5.55 14.11
N ASP A 106 -5.07 -5.98 13.93
CA ASP A 106 -5.74 -6.81 14.93
C ASP A 106 -5.12 -8.23 14.95
N PRO A 107 -4.50 -8.67 16.07
CA PRO A 107 -3.87 -9.98 16.17
C PRO A 107 -4.86 -11.14 16.07
N ASN A 108 -6.17 -10.90 16.20
CA ASN A 108 -7.20 -11.92 15.97
C ASN A 108 -7.36 -12.29 14.49
N TYR A 109 -6.93 -11.40 13.58
CA TYR A 109 -7.05 -11.59 12.13
C TYR A 109 -5.68 -11.69 11.44
N TRP A 110 -4.65 -11.08 12.02
CA TRP A 110 -3.33 -10.98 11.41
C TRP A 110 -2.24 -11.56 12.32
N ILE A 111 -1.60 -12.65 11.88
CA ILE A 111 -0.40 -13.20 12.54
C ILE A 111 0.75 -12.20 12.40
N ASP A 112 1.46 -11.92 13.50
CA ASP A 112 2.51 -10.90 13.58
C ASP A 112 2.05 -9.57 12.95
N PRO A 113 1.02 -8.90 13.51
CA PRO A 113 0.31 -7.82 12.83
C PRO A 113 1.21 -6.62 12.50
N GLU A 114 2.23 -6.35 13.30
CA GLU A 114 3.16 -5.23 13.06
C GLU A 114 4.28 -5.57 12.07
N LYS A 115 4.41 -6.84 11.65
CA LYS A 115 5.47 -7.27 10.75
C LYS A 115 5.04 -7.07 9.30
N PHE A 116 5.84 -6.31 8.56
CA PHE A 116 5.76 -6.24 7.10
C PHE A 116 6.18 -7.59 6.50
N PHE A 117 5.19 -8.36 6.04
CA PHE A 117 5.35 -9.71 5.52
C PHE A 117 4.41 -9.94 4.32
N PRO A 118 4.80 -9.52 3.09
CA PRO A 118 3.98 -9.62 1.89
C PRO A 118 3.46 -11.03 1.60
N GLU A 119 4.26 -12.06 1.90
CA GLU A 119 3.90 -13.46 1.66
C GLU A 119 2.65 -13.90 2.44
N ARG A 120 2.14 -13.13 3.42
CA ARG A 120 0.83 -13.41 4.04
C ARG A 120 -0.34 -13.36 3.06
N PHE A 121 -0.16 -12.66 1.95
CA PHE A 121 -1.16 -12.56 0.88
C PHE A 121 -0.93 -13.58 -0.24
N LEU A 122 0.14 -14.39 -0.16
CA LEU A 122 0.38 -15.47 -1.10
C LEU A 122 -0.77 -16.49 -0.99
N ASP A 123 -1.35 -16.88 -2.13
CA ASP A 123 -2.50 -17.78 -2.21
C ASP A 123 -3.73 -17.35 -1.39
N SER A 124 -3.80 -16.06 -1.01
CA SER A 124 -4.92 -15.48 -0.27
C SER A 124 -6.00 -14.96 -1.21
N ALA A 125 -7.26 -15.27 -0.89
CA ALA A 125 -8.43 -14.73 -1.59
C ALA A 125 -8.74 -13.26 -1.21
N ILE A 126 -8.01 -12.68 -0.26
CA ILE A 126 -8.25 -11.30 0.20
C ILE A 126 -7.98 -10.31 -0.95
N ASP A 127 -8.96 -9.45 -1.23
CA ASP A 127 -8.88 -8.45 -2.30
C ASP A 127 -9.34 -7.04 -1.85
N TYR A 128 -9.26 -6.08 -2.77
CA TYR A 128 -9.61 -4.68 -2.53
C TYR A 128 -11.11 -4.38 -2.66
N LYS A 129 -11.95 -5.38 -2.92
CA LYS A 129 -13.38 -5.19 -3.24
C LYS A 129 -14.25 -5.01 -2.00
N GLY A 130 -13.64 -4.94 -0.81
CA GLY A 130 -14.27 -4.66 0.48
C GLY A 130 -15.30 -5.69 0.92
N ASN A 131 -15.08 -6.95 0.52
CA ASN A 131 -15.78 -8.11 1.05
C ASN A 131 -14.96 -8.83 2.14
N ASN A 132 -13.68 -8.45 2.32
CA ASN A 132 -12.79 -8.90 3.37
C ASN A 132 -12.71 -7.82 4.45
N PHE A 133 -13.46 -7.97 5.54
CA PHE A 133 -13.57 -6.92 6.57
C PHE A 133 -12.30 -6.74 7.41
N GLU A 134 -11.43 -7.74 7.40
CA GLU A 134 -10.06 -7.71 7.94
C GLU A 134 -9.11 -6.83 7.10
N PHE A 135 -9.48 -6.50 5.84
CA PHE A 135 -8.66 -5.72 4.90
C PHE A 135 -9.50 -4.72 4.10
N LEU A 136 -9.58 -3.47 4.57
CA LEU A 136 -10.47 -2.44 4.02
C LEU A 136 -9.77 -1.14 3.57
N PRO A 137 -8.63 -1.18 2.83
CA PRO A 137 -7.90 0.04 2.47
C PRO A 137 -8.71 1.03 1.61
N PHE A 138 -9.73 0.54 0.89
CA PHE A 138 -10.65 1.35 0.08
C PHE A 138 -12.06 1.46 0.68
N GLY A 139 -12.23 1.03 1.93
CA GLY A 139 -13.53 0.91 2.61
C GLY A 139 -14.40 -0.21 2.04
N ALA A 140 -15.70 -0.14 2.33
CA ALA A 140 -16.71 -1.11 1.91
C ALA A 140 -18.10 -0.50 1.71
N GLY A 141 -18.98 -1.27 1.05
CA GLY A 141 -20.39 -0.98 0.87
C GLY A 141 -20.67 0.20 -0.08
N ARG A 142 -21.83 0.85 0.11
CA ARG A 142 -22.36 1.89 -0.81
C ARG A 142 -21.45 3.09 -1.06
N ARG A 143 -20.46 3.33 -0.20
CA ARG A 143 -19.50 4.44 -0.29
C ARG A 143 -18.06 3.93 -0.23
N MET A 144 -17.83 2.72 -0.75
CA MET A 144 -16.49 2.26 -1.14
C MET A 144 -15.86 3.27 -2.10
N CYS A 145 -14.54 3.39 -2.06
CA CYS A 145 -13.80 4.24 -2.98
C CYS A 145 -14.21 3.92 -4.44
N PRO A 146 -14.67 4.89 -5.24
CA PRO A 146 -14.96 4.64 -6.65
C PRO A 146 -13.69 4.54 -7.51
N GLY A 147 -12.53 4.93 -6.96
CA GLY A 147 -11.26 5.01 -7.67
C GLY A 147 -10.33 3.81 -7.46
N VAL A 148 -10.79 2.66 -6.95
CA VAL A 148 -9.91 1.51 -6.62
C VAL A 148 -9.03 1.11 -7.81
N SER A 149 -9.64 0.91 -8.98
CA SER A 149 -8.90 0.46 -10.17
C SER A 149 -7.82 1.46 -10.61
N PHE A 150 -8.15 2.75 -10.57
CA PHE A 150 -7.21 3.81 -10.93
C PHE A 150 -6.11 3.96 -9.88
N GLY A 151 -6.47 4.02 -8.60
CA GLY A 151 -5.49 4.17 -7.51
C GLY A 151 -4.51 3.00 -7.43
N ILE A 152 -4.95 1.77 -7.67
CA ILE A 152 -4.03 0.62 -7.73
C ILE A 152 -3.09 0.73 -8.92
N ALA A 153 -3.57 1.12 -10.11
CA ALA A 153 -2.70 1.34 -11.27
C ALA A 153 -1.66 2.45 -11.02
N ASP A 154 -2.09 3.55 -10.39
CA ASP A 154 -1.25 4.69 -10.01
C ASP A 154 -0.24 4.36 -8.89
N VAL A 155 -0.37 3.20 -8.23
CA VAL A 155 0.64 2.67 -7.30
C VAL A 155 1.53 1.64 -7.98
N GLU A 156 0.93 0.67 -8.68
CA GLU A 156 1.63 -0.43 -9.35
C GLU A 156 2.65 0.08 -10.37
N PHE A 157 2.24 1.01 -11.24
CA PHE A 157 3.09 1.48 -12.32
C PHE A 157 4.32 2.25 -11.82
N PRO A 158 4.19 3.32 -11.00
CA PRO A 158 5.36 4.04 -10.50
C PRO A 158 6.27 3.17 -9.62
N LEU A 159 5.70 2.30 -8.78
CA LEU A 159 6.50 1.43 -7.94
C LEU A 159 7.30 0.42 -8.78
N ALA A 160 6.69 -0.20 -9.79
CA ALA A 160 7.40 -1.05 -10.74
C ALA A 160 8.52 -0.29 -11.45
N MET A 161 8.28 0.96 -11.88
CA MET A 161 9.29 1.79 -12.55
C MET A 161 10.50 2.07 -11.65
N LEU A 162 10.24 2.44 -10.39
CA LEU A 162 11.30 2.70 -9.40
C LEU A 162 12.15 1.46 -9.15
N LEU A 163 11.52 0.28 -9.03
CA LEU A 163 12.22 -0.97 -8.76
C LEU A 163 12.92 -1.55 -10.00
N TYR A 164 12.40 -1.30 -11.19
CA TYR A 164 13.00 -1.73 -12.45
C TYR A 164 14.31 -0.97 -12.72
N HIS A 165 14.24 0.36 -12.77
CA HIS A 165 15.31 1.20 -13.31
C HIS A 165 16.46 1.48 -12.33
N PHE A 166 16.25 1.28 -11.03
CA PHE A 166 17.24 1.69 -10.04
C PHE A 166 17.51 0.61 -9.00
N ASP A 167 18.77 0.53 -8.61
CA ASP A 167 19.17 0.00 -7.31
C ASP A 167 19.14 1.14 -6.30
N TRP A 168 18.64 0.86 -5.10
CA TRP A 168 18.36 1.88 -4.09
C TRP A 168 19.27 1.70 -2.87
N THR A 169 19.80 2.81 -2.38
CA THR A 169 20.62 2.83 -1.16
C THR A 169 20.20 3.98 -0.25
N LEU A 170 20.43 3.80 1.06
CA LEU A 170 20.21 4.85 2.04
C LEU A 170 21.39 5.83 2.05
N PRO A 171 21.14 7.14 2.22
CA PRO A 171 22.21 8.12 2.28
C PRO A 171 23.10 7.93 3.51
N SER A 172 24.35 8.37 3.39
CA SER A 172 25.31 8.48 4.51
C SER A 172 25.58 7.17 5.25
N GLY A 173 25.42 6.02 4.60
CA GLY A 173 25.70 4.70 5.20
C GLY A 173 24.70 4.28 6.28
N LYS A 174 23.53 4.93 6.34
CA LYS A 174 22.42 4.50 7.23
C LYS A 174 22.03 3.06 6.94
N LYS A 175 21.65 2.34 7.99
CA LYS A 175 21.16 0.97 7.89
C LYS A 175 19.64 0.93 7.71
N PRO A 176 19.09 -0.17 7.18
CA PRO A 176 17.63 -0.39 7.11
C PRO A 176 16.90 -0.16 8.43
N GLU A 177 17.52 -0.48 9.56
CA GLU A 177 16.91 -0.31 10.89
C GLU A 177 16.78 1.16 11.31
N ASP A 178 17.59 2.06 10.74
CA ASP A 178 17.66 3.48 11.06
C ASP A 178 16.57 4.32 10.37
N LEU A 179 15.76 3.73 9.50
CA LEU A 179 14.65 4.40 8.84
C LEU A 179 13.52 4.71 9.84
N ASP A 180 13.14 5.98 9.95
CA ASP A 180 11.96 6.40 10.72
C ASP A 180 10.68 5.94 10.01
N MET A 181 9.87 5.14 10.71
CA MET A 181 8.59 4.62 10.25
C MET A 181 7.41 5.21 11.02
N THR A 182 7.63 6.34 11.69
CA THR A 182 6.58 7.07 12.38
C THR A 182 5.62 7.70 11.37
N GLU A 183 4.32 7.56 11.61
CA GLU A 183 3.27 8.24 10.86
C GLU A 183 3.04 9.66 11.42
N CYS A 184 2.75 10.62 10.55
CA CYS A 184 2.27 11.94 10.95
C CYS A 184 0.95 11.84 11.72
N LEU A 185 0.82 12.64 12.78
CA LEU A 185 -0.47 12.85 13.45
C LEU A 185 -1.36 13.74 12.54
N GLY A 186 -2.38 13.16 11.92
CA GLY A 186 -3.27 13.90 11.02
C GLY A 186 -4.32 13.02 10.33
N GLY A 187 -5.05 13.61 9.38
CA GLY A 187 -6.14 12.93 8.65
C GLY A 187 -5.69 11.78 7.73
N GLY A 188 -4.39 11.64 7.47
CA GLY A 188 -3.83 10.54 6.69
C GLY A 188 -2.50 10.06 7.26
N ALA A 189 -2.16 8.79 6.99
CA ALA A 189 -0.92 8.16 7.45
C ALA A 189 0.26 8.55 6.55
N ARG A 190 0.67 9.82 6.54
CA ARG A 190 1.92 10.21 5.84
C ARG A 190 3.11 9.79 6.68
N LYS A 191 4.26 9.54 6.07
CA LYS A 191 5.52 9.45 6.83
C LYS A 191 5.74 10.77 7.57
N LYS A 192 6.27 10.68 8.78
CA LYS A 192 6.63 11.86 9.57
C LYS A 192 7.82 12.60 8.96
N GLU A 193 8.82 11.84 8.55
CA GLU A 193 10.02 12.33 7.87
C GLU A 193 10.04 11.78 6.44
N ASP A 194 10.38 12.64 5.48
CA ASP A 194 10.44 12.29 4.06
C ASP A 194 11.43 11.13 3.81
N LEU A 195 11.06 10.21 2.93
CA LEU A 195 11.96 9.13 2.51
C LEU A 195 13.02 9.64 1.52
N CYS A 196 14.26 9.77 1.99
CA CYS A 196 15.41 10.11 1.14
C CYS A 196 16.22 8.87 0.74
N LEU A 197 16.30 8.58 -0.57
CA LEU A 197 17.07 7.46 -1.14
C LEU A 197 18.01 7.94 -2.25
N ILE A 198 19.11 7.20 -2.45
CA ILE A 198 20.05 7.43 -3.56
C ILE A 198 19.81 6.37 -4.64
N PRO A 199 19.34 6.76 -5.84
CA PRO A 199 19.18 5.84 -6.97
C PRO A 199 20.51 5.60 -7.69
N THR A 200 20.81 4.34 -8.01
CA THR A 200 21.84 3.94 -8.97
C THR A 200 21.17 3.31 -10.17
N PRO A 201 21.35 3.83 -11.41
CA PRO A 201 20.75 3.24 -12.60
C PRO A 201 21.12 1.76 -12.76
N TRP A 202 20.11 0.93 -12.94
CA TRP A 202 20.26 -0.48 -13.29
C TRP A 202 20.22 -0.63 -14.80
N HIS A 203 21.20 -1.35 -15.33
CA HIS A 203 21.27 -1.70 -16.74
C HIS A 203 21.10 -3.22 -16.88
N PRO A 204 20.19 -3.69 -17.75
CA PRO A 204 20.11 -5.10 -18.06
C PRO A 204 21.46 -5.57 -18.61
N PRO A 205 21.94 -6.77 -18.23
CA PRO A 205 23.15 -7.34 -18.82
C PRO A 205 23.00 -7.36 -20.34
N SER A 206 24.01 -6.87 -21.06
CA SER A 206 24.05 -6.94 -22.53
C SER A 206 23.90 -8.41 -22.94
N VAL A 207 22.83 -8.71 -23.70
CA VAL A 207 22.65 -10.02 -24.32
C VAL A 207 23.70 -10.15 -25.41
N ASN A 208 24.74 -10.96 -25.17
CA ASN A 208 25.66 -11.40 -26.22
C ASN A 208 24.99 -12.42 -27.13
#